data_AF-A0A819TNT7-F1
#
_entry.id   AF-A0A819TNT7-F1
#
_cell.length_a   1.000
_cell.length_b   1.000
_cell.length_c   1.000
_cell.angle_alpha   90.00
_cell.angle_beta   90.00
_cell.angle_gamma   90.00
#
_symmetry.space_group_name_H-M   'P 1'
#
loop_
_entity.id
_entity.type
_entity.pdbx_description
1 polymer ?
#
loop_
_entity_poly.entity_id
_entity_poly.type
_entity_poly.pdbx_seq_one_letter_code
_entity_poly.pdbx_strand_id
1 'polypeptide(L)'
;MECVGYLSGQIVPEEVNRFDKLQEKKLMQEQNDDPNVWKTYESIGDLYKNQKQFDLALEYYQRIVTGGLFNSPSNHERLPSIYYEMANIYQAQGISQLAFEHLNLAINSAIDTERPDLELISAMIIQRGDIFAEKK
;
A
#
# COMPACT_ATOMS: atom_id res chain seq x y z
N MET A 1 -7.18 -43.06 13.65
CA MET A 1 -5.79 -43.25 13.21
C MET A 1 -5.83 -43.02 11.72
N GLU A 2 -5.30 -41.93 11.18
CA GLU A 2 -3.93 -41.44 11.33
C GLU A 2 -3.87 -39.97 11.79
N CYS A 3 -2.85 -39.66 12.60
CA CYS A 3 -2.50 -38.31 13.04
C CYS A 3 -1.39 -37.76 12.14
N VAL A 4 -1.55 -36.53 11.63
CA VAL A 4 -0.47 -35.59 11.28
C VAL A 4 -1.11 -34.21 11.47
N GLY A 5 -0.72 -33.30 12.36
CA GLY A 5 0.61 -32.82 12.72
C GLY A 5 0.81 -31.43 12.08
N TYR A 6 1.28 -30.45 12.87
CA TYR A 6 1.68 -29.06 12.52
C TYR A 6 0.54 -28.01 12.54
N LEU A 7 0.39 -27.15 13.57
CA LEU A 7 1.26 -26.07 14.07
C LEU A 7 1.75 -25.08 12.99
N SER A 8 1.41 -23.81 13.24
CA SER A 8 2.08 -22.58 12.79
C SER A 8 2.25 -22.31 11.30
N GLY A 9 1.42 -21.39 10.77
CA GLY A 9 1.77 -20.52 9.64
C GLY A 9 1.84 -21.21 8.27
N GLN A 10 1.49 -20.45 7.22
CA GLN A 10 1.67 -20.84 5.81
C GLN A 10 0.75 -21.96 5.28
N ILE A 11 -0.54 -21.67 5.12
CA ILE A 11 -1.26 -22.06 3.90
C ILE A 11 -2.26 -20.93 3.61
N VAL A 12 -1.90 -19.99 2.74
CA VAL A 12 -2.93 -19.28 1.97
C VAL A 12 -3.07 -20.11 0.70
N PRO A 13 -4.10 -20.97 0.59
CA PRO A 13 -4.20 -21.89 -0.54
C PRO A 13 -4.34 -21.07 -1.82
N GLU A 14 -3.67 -21.50 -2.90
CA GLU A 14 -3.73 -20.88 -4.23
C GLU A 14 -5.16 -20.56 -4.70
N GLU A 15 -6.16 -21.23 -4.14
CA GLU A 15 -7.57 -20.97 -4.38
C GLU A 15 -8.03 -19.59 -3.91
N VAL A 16 -7.61 -19.10 -2.75
CA VAL A 16 -7.93 -17.72 -2.28
C VAL A 16 -7.30 -16.70 -3.24
N ASN A 17 -6.03 -16.91 -3.59
CA ASN A 17 -5.32 -16.08 -4.59
C ASN A 17 -6.02 -16.12 -5.96
N ARG A 18 -6.59 -17.25 -6.35
CA ARG A 18 -7.35 -17.40 -7.60
C ARG A 18 -8.70 -16.68 -7.55
N PHE A 19 -9.40 -16.70 -6.42
CA PHE A 19 -10.63 -15.93 -6.21
C PHE A 19 -10.35 -14.43 -6.24
N ASP A 20 -9.30 -13.97 -5.55
CA ASP A 20 -8.86 -12.58 -5.55
C ASP A 20 -8.47 -12.12 -6.96
N LYS A 21 -7.69 -12.93 -7.69
CA LYS A 21 -7.35 -12.67 -9.11
C LYS A 21 -8.55 -12.68 -10.05
N LEU A 22 -9.56 -13.53 -9.81
CA LEU A 22 -10.78 -13.55 -10.61
C LEU A 22 -11.59 -12.26 -10.38
N GLN A 23 -11.66 -11.82 -9.12
CA GLN A 23 -12.34 -10.59 -8.72
C GLN A 23 -11.62 -9.37 -9.30
N GLU A 24 -10.28 -9.35 -9.27
CA GLU A 24 -9.46 -8.34 -9.94
C GLU A 24 -9.68 -8.26 -11.43
N LYS A 25 -9.71 -9.40 -12.14
CA LYS A 25 -9.94 -9.40 -13.59
C LYS A 25 -11.28 -8.78 -13.96
N LYS A 26 -12.29 -8.97 -13.11
CA LYS A 26 -13.62 -8.39 -13.28
C LYS A 26 -13.61 -6.88 -13.00
N LEU A 27 -12.94 -6.43 -11.92
CA LEU A 27 -12.72 -5.02 -11.60
C LEU A 27 -11.89 -4.29 -12.68
N MET A 28 -10.90 -4.96 -13.29
CA MET A 28 -10.07 -4.42 -14.38
C MET A 28 -10.81 -4.28 -15.71
N GLN A 29 -11.84 -5.10 -15.97
CA GLN A 29 -12.69 -4.94 -17.16
C GLN A 29 -13.66 -3.75 -17.01
N GLU A 30 -13.96 -3.38 -15.77
CA GLU A 30 -14.72 -2.19 -15.41
C GLU A 30 -13.74 -1.04 -15.11
N GLN A 31 -12.99 -0.58 -16.12
CA GLN A 31 -12.31 0.73 -16.07
C GLN A 31 -13.36 1.87 -16.10
N ASN A 32 -14.24 1.88 -15.12
CA ASN A 32 -14.96 3.07 -14.75
C ASN A 32 -14.10 3.82 -13.76
N ASP A 33 -14.07 5.15 -13.86
CA ASP A 33 -13.52 6.08 -12.87
C ASP A 33 -14.24 5.99 -11.50
N ASP A 34 -14.75 4.81 -11.11
CA ASP A 34 -15.45 4.58 -9.87
C ASP A 34 -14.45 4.64 -8.71
N PRO A 35 -14.56 5.64 -7.80
CA PRO A 35 -13.70 5.76 -6.63
C PRO A 35 -13.69 4.52 -5.73
N ASN A 36 -14.68 3.64 -5.86
CA ASN A 36 -14.75 2.39 -5.10
C ASN A 36 -13.71 1.35 -5.55
N VAL A 37 -13.25 1.38 -6.81
CA VAL A 37 -12.21 0.46 -7.30
C VAL A 37 -10.89 0.69 -6.56
N TRP A 38 -10.53 1.96 -6.33
CA TRP A 38 -9.29 2.30 -5.62
C TRP A 38 -9.33 1.89 -4.15
N LYS A 39 -10.48 2.06 -3.47
CA LYS A 39 -10.70 1.56 -2.11
C LYS A 39 -10.51 0.04 -2.02
N THR A 40 -10.96 -0.70 -3.03
CA THR A 40 -10.80 -2.15 -3.08
C THR A 40 -9.32 -2.52 -3.22
N TYR A 41 -8.58 -1.88 -4.12
CA TYR A 41 -7.13 -2.13 -4.23
C TYR A 41 -6.36 -1.76 -2.97
N GLU A 42 -6.71 -0.66 -2.32
CA GLU A 42 -6.11 -0.25 -1.04
C GLU A 42 -6.33 -1.33 0.02
N SER A 43 -7.57 -1.81 0.14
CA SER A 43 -7.93 -2.88 1.09
C SER A 43 -7.19 -4.20 0.82
N ILE A 44 -6.99 -4.55 -0.46
CA ILE A 44 -6.22 -5.75 -0.85
C ILE A 44 -4.73 -5.56 -0.54
N GLY A 45 -4.18 -4.38 -0.83
CA GLY A 45 -2.80 -4.03 -0.47
C GLY A 45 -2.56 -4.16 1.03
N ASP A 46 -3.47 -3.62 1.85
CA ASP A 46 -3.43 -3.73 3.32
C ASP A 46 -3.53 -5.17 3.80
N LEU A 47 -4.40 -5.97 3.18
CA LEU A 47 -4.52 -7.39 3.50
C LEU A 47 -3.19 -8.12 3.28
N TYR A 48 -2.54 -7.90 2.14
CA TYR A 48 -1.25 -8.52 1.83
C TYR A 48 -0.12 -7.99 2.70
N LYS A 49 -0.11 -6.69 3.01
CA LYS A 49 0.84 -6.07 3.95
C LYS A 49 0.73 -6.71 5.33
N ASN A 50 -0.49 -6.91 5.84
CA ASN A 50 -0.76 -7.57 7.12
C ASN A 50 -0.31 -9.05 7.13
N GLN A 51 -0.35 -9.70 5.98
CA GLN A 51 0.19 -11.06 5.78
C GLN A 51 1.71 -11.08 5.55
N LYS A 52 2.39 -9.92 5.57
CA LYS A 52 3.81 -9.74 5.22
C LYS A 52 4.16 -10.19 3.80
N GLN A 53 3.17 -10.27 2.91
CA GLN A 53 3.35 -10.52 1.48
C GLN A 53 3.61 -9.18 0.78
N PHE A 54 4.79 -8.61 1.07
CA PHE A 54 5.14 -7.24 0.69
C PHE A 54 5.16 -6.98 -0.82
N ASP A 55 5.65 -7.93 -1.62
CA ASP A 55 5.71 -7.76 -3.07
C ASP A 55 4.31 -7.63 -3.68
N LEU A 56 3.34 -8.43 -3.21
CA LEU A 56 1.95 -8.34 -3.62
C LEU A 56 1.33 -7.02 -3.14
N ALA A 57 1.54 -6.63 -1.89
CA ALA A 57 1.04 -5.36 -1.36
C ALA A 57 1.51 -4.15 -2.20
N LEU A 58 2.81 -4.11 -2.52
CA LEU A 58 3.40 -3.08 -3.38
C LEU A 58 2.79 -3.08 -4.79
N GLU A 59 2.48 -4.25 -5.36
CA GLU A 59 1.83 -4.33 -6.66
C GLU A 59 0.46 -3.63 -6.68
N TYR A 60 -0.40 -3.87 -5.67
CA TYR A 60 -1.71 -3.19 -5.61
C TYR A 60 -1.57 -1.70 -5.32
N TYR A 61 -0.68 -1.30 -4.42
CA TYR A 61 -0.43 0.13 -4.19
C TYR A 61 0.11 0.83 -5.45
N GLN A 62 0.99 0.18 -6.22
CA GLN A 62 1.48 0.73 -7.48
C GLN A 62 0.37 0.84 -8.53
N ARG A 63 -0.58 -0.10 -8.58
CA ARG A 63 -1.75 -0.03 -9.45
C ARG A 63 -2.64 1.17 -9.12
N ILE A 64 -2.79 1.51 -7.84
CA ILE A 64 -3.50 2.72 -7.40
C ILE A 64 -2.76 3.96 -7.95
N VAL A 65 -1.46 4.06 -7.69
CA VAL A 65 -0.63 5.21 -8.15
C VAL A 65 -0.67 5.38 -9.67
N THR A 66 -0.55 4.29 -10.43
CA THR A 66 -0.51 4.31 -11.91
C THR A 66 -1.88 4.40 -12.57
N GLY A 67 -2.94 3.94 -11.89
CA GLY A 67 -4.30 3.84 -12.40
C GLY A 67 -5.06 5.17 -12.53
N GLY A 68 -4.43 6.31 -12.23
CA GLY A 68 -4.99 7.61 -12.54
C GLY A 68 -5.76 8.29 -11.40
N LEU A 69 -5.33 8.11 -10.14
CA LEU A 69 -5.77 9.00 -9.05
C LEU A 69 -5.49 10.49 -9.32
N PHE A 70 -4.60 10.80 -10.28
CA PHE A 70 -4.28 12.16 -10.69
C PHE A 70 -5.45 12.93 -11.31
N ASN A 71 -6.49 12.26 -11.83
CA ASN A 71 -7.55 12.92 -12.59
C ASN A 71 -8.80 13.26 -11.77
N SER A 72 -8.92 12.80 -10.52
CA SER A 72 -10.06 13.11 -9.65
C SER A 72 -9.60 13.79 -8.36
N PRO A 73 -10.07 15.01 -8.06
CA PRO A 73 -9.73 15.74 -6.82
C PRO A 73 -10.02 14.94 -5.55
N SER A 74 -11.11 14.16 -5.53
CA SER A 74 -11.50 13.33 -4.40
C SER A 74 -10.55 12.15 -4.12
N ASN A 75 -9.76 11.77 -5.11
CA ASN A 75 -8.82 10.66 -4.99
C ASN A 75 -7.41 11.15 -4.64
N HIS A 76 -7.04 12.38 -5.00
CA HIS A 76 -5.76 12.99 -4.59
C HIS A 76 -5.52 12.94 -3.07
N GLU A 77 -6.58 13.01 -2.26
CA GLU A 77 -6.50 12.89 -0.80
C GLU A 77 -5.99 11.54 -0.29
N ARG A 78 -6.03 10.48 -1.13
CA ARG A 78 -5.59 9.12 -0.77
C ARG A 78 -4.14 8.83 -1.12
N LEU A 79 -3.56 9.54 -2.09
CA LEU A 79 -2.17 9.31 -2.51
C LEU A 79 -1.16 9.40 -1.35
N PRO A 80 -1.30 10.31 -0.38
CA PRO A 80 -0.40 10.37 0.77
C PRO A 80 -0.34 9.08 1.59
N SER A 81 -1.50 8.48 1.89
CA SER A 81 -1.55 7.24 2.68
C SER A 81 -0.94 6.07 1.91
N ILE A 82 -1.19 5.98 0.60
CA ILE A 82 -0.62 4.91 -0.24
C ILE A 82 0.90 4.99 -0.29
N TYR A 83 1.47 6.17 -0.52
CA TYR A 83 2.94 6.33 -0.50
C TYR A 83 3.53 6.07 0.88
N TYR A 84 2.83 6.46 1.95
CA TYR A 84 3.25 6.15 3.32
C TYR A 84 3.29 4.64 3.59
N GLU A 85 2.29 3.89 3.14
CA GLU A 85 2.26 2.44 3.28
C GLU A 85 3.36 1.74 2.48
N MET A 86 3.63 2.20 1.26
CA MET A 86 4.78 1.73 0.48
C MET A 86 6.10 1.99 1.22
N ALA A 87 6.25 3.17 1.85
CA ALA A 87 7.44 3.49 2.64
C ALA A 87 7.61 2.56 3.85
N ASN A 88 6.51 2.26 4.56
CA ASN A 88 6.50 1.31 5.69
C ASN A 88 6.94 -0.08 5.24
N ILE A 89 6.47 -0.53 4.07
CA ILE A 89 6.90 -1.81 3.49
C ILE A 89 8.40 -1.80 3.18
N TYR A 90 8.91 -0.77 2.51
CA TYR A 90 10.33 -0.67 2.21
C TYR A 90 11.19 -0.60 3.48
N GLN A 91 10.71 0.08 4.52
CA GLN A 91 11.39 0.09 5.83
C GLN A 91 11.40 -1.31 6.45
N ALA A 92 10.28 -2.04 6.40
CA ALA A 92 10.20 -3.43 6.89
C ALA A 92 11.11 -4.39 6.11
N GLN A 93 11.37 -4.11 4.83
CA GLN A 93 12.33 -4.84 3.99
C GLN A 93 13.80 -4.39 4.19
N GLY A 94 14.05 -3.35 5.00
CA GLY A 94 15.39 -2.79 5.23
C GLY A 94 15.91 -1.92 4.07
N ILE A 95 15.05 -1.50 3.15
CA ILE A 95 15.40 -0.70 1.97
C ILE A 95 15.20 0.79 2.29
N SER A 96 16.05 1.32 3.17
CA SER A 96 15.94 2.69 3.71
C SER A 96 16.04 3.80 2.66
N GLN A 97 16.58 3.53 1.47
CA GLN A 97 16.59 4.50 0.37
C GLN A 97 15.20 4.69 -0.24
N LEU A 98 14.55 3.59 -0.62
CA LEU A 98 13.19 3.63 -1.19
C LEU A 98 12.17 4.10 -0.16
N ALA A 99 12.30 3.70 1.11
CA ALA A 99 11.43 4.19 2.18
C ALA A 99 11.49 5.73 2.31
N PHE A 100 12.70 6.30 2.29
CA PHE A 100 12.90 7.75 2.34
C PHE A 100 12.31 8.48 1.14
N GLU A 101 12.48 7.93 -0.07
CA GLU A 101 11.92 8.50 -1.30
C GLU A 101 10.39 8.52 -1.27
N HIS A 102 9.77 7.41 -0.85
CA HIS A 102 8.32 7.31 -0.77
C HIS A 102 7.73 8.20 0.34
N LEU A 103 8.44 8.40 1.46
CA LEU A 103 8.03 9.39 2.47
C LEU A 103 8.05 10.82 1.93
N ASN A 104 9.01 11.19 1.08
CA ASN A 104 9.02 12.51 0.47
C ASN A 104 7.85 12.68 -0.51
N LEU A 105 7.54 11.64 -1.31
CA LEU A 105 6.36 11.66 -2.17
C LEU A 105 5.08 11.81 -1.35
N ALA A 106 4.94 11.04 -0.28
CA ALA A 106 3.79 11.09 0.62
C ALA A 106 3.59 12.49 1.25
N ILE A 107 4.65 13.09 1.77
CA ILE A 107 4.61 14.44 2.36
C ILE A 107 4.25 15.49 1.31
N ASN A 108 4.89 15.46 0.14
CA ASN A 108 4.61 16.44 -0.92
C ASN A 108 3.15 16.33 -1.39
N SER A 109 2.69 15.10 -1.65
CA SER A 109 1.29 14.87 -2.02
C SER A 109 0.31 15.30 -0.91
N ALA A 110 0.66 15.16 0.36
CA ALA A 110 -0.22 15.55 1.47
C ALA A 110 -0.37 17.07 1.59
N ILE A 111 0.73 17.81 1.40
CA ILE A 111 0.74 19.27 1.46
C ILE A 111 -0.05 19.88 0.31
N ASP A 112 -0.07 19.21 -0.84
CA ASP A 112 -0.79 19.65 -2.04
C ASP A 112 -2.32 19.42 -1.96
N THR A 113 -2.81 18.71 -0.93
CA THR A 113 -4.26 18.48 -0.73
C THR A 113 -4.98 19.74 -0.24
N GLU A 114 -6.28 19.85 -0.53
CA GLU A 114 -7.12 20.96 -0.02
C GLU A 114 -7.23 20.97 1.52
N ARG A 115 -7.08 19.81 2.14
CA ARG A 115 -7.15 19.61 3.59
C ARG A 115 -5.99 18.72 4.07
N PRO A 116 -4.80 19.30 4.25
CA PRO A 116 -3.64 18.54 4.69
C PRO A 116 -3.87 17.91 6.06
N ASP A 117 -3.69 16.60 6.14
CA ASP A 117 -3.67 15.87 7.42
C ASP A 117 -2.34 16.13 8.12
N LEU A 118 -2.35 17.10 9.04
CA LEU A 118 -1.14 17.51 9.78
C LEU A 118 -0.62 16.41 10.70
N GLU A 119 -1.49 15.53 11.20
CA GLU A 119 -1.09 14.41 12.06
C GLU A 119 -0.31 13.39 11.23
N LEU A 120 -0.86 13.00 10.08
CA LEU A 120 -0.17 12.12 9.13
C LEU A 120 1.15 12.73 8.65
N ILE A 121 1.17 14.01 8.27
CA ILE A 121 2.40 14.71 7.84
C ILE A 121 3.46 14.70 8.95
N SER A 122 3.05 14.94 10.19
CA SER A 122 3.99 14.93 11.32
C SER A 122 4.63 13.56 11.53
N ALA A 123 3.84 12.48 11.44
CA ALA A 123 4.33 11.11 11.55
C ALA A 123 5.34 10.79 10.44
N MET A 124 5.04 11.18 9.20
CA MET A 124 5.94 10.99 8.06
C MET A 124 7.26 11.73 8.22
N ILE A 125 7.24 12.97 8.74
CA ILE A 125 8.45 13.76 8.98
C ILE A 125 9.33 13.11 10.06
N ILE A 126 8.72 12.62 11.14
CA ILE A 126 9.43 11.93 12.22
C ILE A 126 10.11 10.67 11.68
N GLN A 127 9.35 9.78 11.04
CA GLN A 127 9.87 8.54 10.47
C GLN A 127 11.00 8.80 9.45
N ARG A 128 10.85 9.83 8.62
CA ARG A 128 11.89 10.25 7.67
C ARG A 128 13.16 10.70 8.39
N GLY A 129 13.02 11.43 9.51
CA GLY A 129 14.12 11.84 10.37
C GLY A 129 14.87 10.65 10.97
N ASP A 130 14.13 9.65 11.45
CA ASP A 130 14.70 8.41 11.99
C ASP A 130 15.50 7.64 10.93
N ILE A 131 14.92 7.44 9.74
CA ILE A 131 15.59 6.80 8.61
C ILE A 131 16.86 7.57 8.19
N PHE A 132 16.83 8.90 8.24
CA PHE A 132 18.00 9.72 7.92
C PHE A 132 19.10 9.61 8.98
N ALA A 133 18.73 9.52 10.26
CA ALA A 133 19.66 9.36 11.36
C ALA A 133 20.36 7.99 11.33
N GLU A 134 19.66 6.93 10.96
CA GLU A 134 20.21 5.57 10.82
C GLU A 134 21.23 5.42 9.69
N LYS A 135 21.22 6.31 8.68
CA LYS A 135 22.18 6.30 7.56
C LYS A 135 23.54 6.94 7.88
N LYS A 136 23.73 7.53 9.08
CA LYS A 136 24.99 8.15 9.52
C LYS A 136 25.85 7.18 10.31
#